data_AF-I4Z245-F1
#
_entry.id   AF-I4Z245-F1
#
_cell.length_a   1.000
_cell.length_b   1.000
_cell.length_c   1.000
_cell.angle_alpha   90.00
_cell.angle_beta   90.00
_cell.angle_gamma   90.00
#
_symmetry.space_group_name_H-M   'P 1'
#
loop_
_entity.id
_entity.type
_entity.pdbx_description
1 polymer ?
#
loop_
_entity_poly.entity_id
_entity_poly.type
_entity_poly.pdbx_seq_one_letter_code
_entity_poly.pdbx_strand_id
1 'polypeptide(L)' 'MMQTSIQNGVISPAEAVFLFLKLEWIDRKTGTLDATWFARAYENNAPERDFSVYLERLEAGRAAFCETGSTP' A
#
# COMPACT_ATOMS: atom_id res chain seq x y z
N MET A 1 1.70 -18.92 19.26
CA MET A 1 0.91 -17.89 18.57
C MET A 1 1.72 -16.61 18.57
N MET A 2 2.34 -16.25 17.46
CA MET A 2 3.10 -15.00 17.36
C MET A 2 2.11 -13.87 17.07
N GLN A 3 1.65 -13.21 18.14
CA GLN A 3 0.91 -11.97 18.08
C GLN A 3 1.92 -10.86 17.76
N THR A 4 2.09 -10.58 16.46
CA THR A 4 2.81 -9.38 16.02
C THR A 4 2.00 -8.18 16.48
N SER A 5 2.40 -7.62 17.62
CA SER A 5 1.99 -6.30 18.05
C SER A 5 2.30 -5.33 16.91
N ILE A 6 1.27 -4.92 16.17
CA ILE A 6 1.31 -3.70 15.39
C ILE A 6 1.34 -2.59 16.45
N GLN A 7 2.56 -2.30 16.94
CA GLN A 7 2.79 -1.11 17.72
C GLN A 7 2.30 0.07 16.89
N ASN A 8 1.54 0.94 17.54
CA ASN A 8 0.96 2.20 17.11
C ASN A 8 1.97 3.22 16.50
N GLY A 9 2.87 2.79 15.62
CA GLY A 9 3.53 3.67 14.68
C GLY A 9 2.51 3.98 13.59
N VAL A 10 1.96 5.19 13.61
CA VAL A 10 1.14 5.69 12.50
C VAL A 10 2.00 5.60 11.25
N ILE A 11 1.81 4.54 10.45
CA ILE A 11 2.52 4.36 9.19
C ILE A 11 2.11 5.53 8.30
N SER A 12 3.08 6.35 7.92
CA SER A 12 2.79 7.51 7.07
C SER A 12 2.20 7.06 5.74
N PRO A 13 1.37 7.88 5.07
CA PRO A 13 0.81 7.53 3.76
C PRO A 13 1.87 7.11 2.74
N ALA A 14 3.06 7.72 2.78
CA ALA A 14 4.18 7.38 1.91
C ALA A 14 4.71 5.95 2.16
N GLU A 15 4.89 5.59 3.44
CA GLU A 15 5.34 4.25 3.82
C GLU A 15 4.26 3.20 3.52
N ALA A 16 2.99 3.54 3.71
CA ALA A 16 1.87 2.66 3.39
C ALA A 16 1.81 2.34 1.89
N VAL A 17 2.02 3.33 1.01
CA VAL A 17 2.11 3.09 -0.45
C VAL A 17 3.29 2.16 -0.77
N PHE A 18 4.47 2.42 -0.21
CA PHE A 18 5.64 1.58 -0.46
C PHE A 18 5.41 0.13 -0.03
N LEU A 19 4.84 -0.07 1.16
CA LEU A 19 4.54 -1.39 1.70
C LEU A 19 3.46 -2.10 0.87
N PHE A 20 2.39 -1.40 0.49
CA PHE A 20 1.35 -1.95 -0.37
C PHE A 20 1.91 -2.43 -1.71
N LEU A 21 2.72 -1.62 -2.40
CA LEU A 21 3.30 -1.99 -3.69
C LEU A 21 4.25 -3.20 -3.57
N LYS A 22 5.02 -3.27 -2.47
CA LYS A 22 5.87 -4.42 -2.19
C LYS A 22 5.05 -5.70 -1.99
N LEU A 23 3.96 -5.61 -1.21
CA LEU A 23 3.05 -6.74 -0.99
C LEU A 23 2.36 -7.15 -2.28
N GLU A 24 1.92 -6.20 -3.11
CA GLU A 24 1.28 -6.49 -4.40
C GLU A 24 2.23 -7.25 -5.33
N TRP A 25 3.51 -6.89 -5.35
CA TRP A 25 4.53 -7.61 -6.11
C TRP A 25 4.75 -9.03 -5.59
N ILE A 26 4.72 -9.23 -4.27
CA ILE A 26 4.81 -10.56 -3.66
C ILE A 26 3.57 -11.38 -4.03
N ASP A 27 2.38 -10.84 -3.83
CA ASP A 27 1.10 -11.48 -4.15
C ASP A 27 1.04 -11.98 -5.60
N ARG A 28 1.56 -11.22 -6.57
CA ARG A 28 1.66 -11.65 -7.97
C ARG A 28 2.55 -12.88 -8.17
N LYS A 29 3.55 -13.09 -7.31
CA LYS A 29 4.50 -14.20 -7.39
C LYS A 29 4.07 -15.42 -6.60
N THR A 30 3.41 -15.22 -5.47
CA THR A 30 3.07 -16.26 -4.50
C THR A 30 1.60 -16.66 -4.53
N GLY A 31 0.74 -15.85 -5.16
CA GLY A 31 -0.72 -16.03 -5.13
C GLY A 31 -1.34 -15.69 -3.78
N THR A 32 -0.63 -14.97 -2.91
CA THR A 32 -1.15 -14.45 -1.64
C THR A 32 -2.06 -13.24 -1.88
N LEU A 33 -2.71 -12.76 -0.82
CA LEU A 33 -3.60 -11.59 -0.85
C LEU A 33 -3.20 -10.55 0.22
N ASP A 34 -1.94 -10.54 0.62
CA ASP A 34 -1.45 -9.75 1.75
C ASP A 34 -1.58 -8.24 1.48
N ALA A 35 -1.44 -7.80 0.22
CA ALA A 35 -1.67 -6.40 -0.15
C ALA A 35 -3.13 -5.98 0.06
N THR A 36 -4.07 -6.88 -0.24
CA THR A 36 -5.51 -6.63 -0.06
C THR A 36 -5.86 -6.55 1.42
N TRP A 37 -5.32 -7.46 2.23
CA TRP A 37 -5.48 -7.41 3.69
C TRP A 37 -4.86 -6.16 4.29
N PHE A 38 -3.67 -5.77 3.83
CA PHE A 38 -3.01 -4.54 4.26
C PHE A 38 -3.85 -3.30 3.92
N ALA A 39 -4.31 -3.14 2.68
CA ALA A 39 -5.11 -1.99 2.26
C ALA A 39 -6.38 -1.85 3.11
N ARG A 40 -7.06 -2.97 3.38
CA ARG A 40 -8.24 -2.99 4.25
C ARG A 40 -7.90 -2.63 5.69
N ALA A 41 -6.81 -3.18 6.24
CA ALA A 41 -6.38 -2.83 7.58
C ALA A 41 -6.01 -1.33 7.69
N TYR A 42 -5.35 -0.78 6.67
CA TYR A 42 -4.98 0.63 6.61
C TYR A 42 -6.21 1.54 6.52
N GLU A 43 -7.18 1.24 5.66
CA GLU A 43 -8.46 1.95 5.57
C GLU A 43 -9.20 2.03 6.93
N ASN A 44 -9.22 0.93 7.68
CA ASN A 44 -9.96 0.87 8.96
C ASN A 44 -9.25 1.57 10.13
N ASN A 45 -7.93 1.80 10.03
CA ASN A 45 -7.13 2.30 11.17
C ASN A 45 -6.47 3.65 10.91
N ALA A 46 -6.31 4.06 9.65
CA ALA A 46 -5.71 5.35 9.31
C ALA A 46 -6.69 6.50 9.59
N PRO A 47 -6.20 7.66 10.05
CA PRO A 47 -6.98 8.90 9.99
C PRO A 47 -7.47 9.16 8.55
N GLU A 48 -8.71 9.64 8.39
CA GLU A 48 -9.33 9.86 7.06
C GLU A 48 -8.46 10.72 6.12
N ARG A 49 -7.79 11.73 6.68
CA ARG A 49 -6.84 12.59 5.96
C ARG A 49 -5.64 11.80 5.42
N ASP A 50 -5.11 10.85 6.19
CA ASP A 50 -3.95 10.05 5.83
C ASP A 50 -4.33 8.99 4.79
N PHE A 51 -5.52 8.41 4.89
CA PHE A 51 -6.05 7.47 3.89
C PHE A 51 -6.23 8.15 2.53
N SER A 52 -6.76 9.38 2.51
CA SER A 52 -6.91 10.15 1.27
C SER A 52 -5.57 10.44 0.59
N VAL A 53 -4.55 10.84 1.37
CA VAL A 53 -3.18 11.06 0.86
C VAL A 53 -2.54 9.76 0.37
N TYR A 54 -2.84 8.63 1.02
CA TYR A 54 -2.39 7.31 0.59
C TYR A 54 -2.96 6.95 -0.80
N LEU A 55 -4.25 7.15 -1.02
CA LEU A 55 -4.89 6.88 -2.31
C LEU A 55 -4.32 7.76 -3.43
N GLU A 56 -4.19 9.06 -3.19
CA GLU A 56 -3.61 10.01 -4.16
C GLU A 56 -2.19 9.60 -4.57
N ARG A 57 -1.34 9.24 -3.59
CA ARG A 57 0.03 8.79 -3.85
C ARG A 57 0.08 7.44 -4.56
N LEU A 58 -0.81 6.52 -4.23
CA LEU A 58 -0.88 5.22 -4.89
C LEU A 58 -1.27 5.36 -6.36
N GLU A 59 -2.25 6.22 -6.64
CA GLU A 59 -2.68 6.54 -8.01
C GLU A 59 -1.57 7.23 -8.79
N ALA A 60 -0.94 8.27 -8.23
CA ALA A 60 0.18 8.97 -8.85
C ALA A 60 1.37 8.03 -9.14
N GLY A 61 1.69 7.13 -8.21
CA GLY A 61 2.73 6.12 -8.40
C GLY A 61 2.43 5.14 -9.53
N ARG A 62 1.16 4.74 -9.67
CA ARG A 62 0.71 3.87 -10.78
C ARG A 62 0.70 4.60 -12.12
N ALA A 63 0.24 5.86 -12.15
CA ALA A 63 0.24 6.69 -13.34
C ALA A 63 1.66 6.90 -13.89
N ALA A 64 2.63 7.25 -13.02
CA ALA A 64 4.03 7.38 -13.40
C ALA A 64 4.61 6.10 -14.03
N PHE A 65 4.21 4.93 -13.53
CA PHE A 65 4.62 3.64 -14.09
C PHE A 65 4.04 3.39 -15.50
N CYS A 66 2.79 3.80 -15.74
CA CYS A 66 2.13 3.69 -17.04
C CYS A 66 2.69 4.68 -18.08
N GLU A 67 3.00 5.91 -17.67
CA GLU A 67 3.61 6.92 -18.56
C GLU A 67 5.01 6.48 -19.03
N THR A 68 5.79 5.85 -18.16
CA THR A 68 7.15 5.35 -18.50
C THR A 68 7.11 4.15 -19.45
N GLY A 69 5.99 3.41 -19.51
CA GLY A 69 5.79 2.28 -20.43
C GLY A 69 5.35 2.66 -21.84
N SER A 70 5.12 3.95 -22.11
CA SER A 70 4.57 4.45 -23.39
C SER A 70 5.60 5.15 -24.28
N THR A 71 6.89 5.03 -23.99
CA THR A 71 7.95 5.60 -24.83
C THR A 71 8.43 4.57 -25.87
N PRO A 72 8.18 4.75 -27.18
CA PRO A 72 8.74 3.91 -28.25
C PRO A 72 10.24 4.10 -28.44
#